data_AF-A0A7V3QIR8-F1
#
_entry.id   AF-A0A7V3QIR8-F1
#
_cell.length_a   1.000
_cell.length_b   1.000
_cell.length_c   1.000
_cell.angle_alpha   90.00
_cell.angle_beta   90.00
_cell.angle_gamma   90.00
#
_symmetry.space_group_name_H-M   'P 1'
#
loop_
_entity.id
_entity.type
_entity.pdbx_description
1 polymer ?
#
loop_
_entity_poly.entity_id
_entity_poly.type
_entity_poly.pdbx_seq_one_letter_code
_entity_poly.pdbx_strand_id
1 'polypeptide(L)'
;MKKVIAFLFLSLLLISSCVIGSIVQGFSLDPPLGLVGYQLSSNSIGIEWYGNNGESYFSGYVVFITTNSNDLYLNRDSTNHFDKPYLTNSSGGLPTVSASITTVTTKYSYEIKNLPNGSNLVVGVTYYIAVASYSSSKSVFSPLSNITNVTLTN
;
A
#
# COMPACT_ATOMS: atom_id res chain seq x y z
N MET A 1 45.46 -28.33 -41.09
CA MET A 1 45.20 -28.12 -39.65
C MET A 1 44.62 -26.73 -39.31
N LYS A 2 43.93 -26.02 -40.23
CA LYS A 2 43.36 -24.68 -39.97
C LYS A 2 41.83 -24.64 -39.76
N LYS A 3 41.12 -25.75 -40.03
CA LYS A 3 39.65 -25.82 -39.96
C LYS A 3 39.07 -26.20 -38.59
N VAL A 4 39.90 -26.71 -37.67
CA VAL A 4 39.45 -27.18 -36.35
C VAL A 4 39.39 -26.03 -35.31
N ILE A 5 40.20 -24.99 -35.49
CA ILE A 5 40.28 -23.86 -34.54
C ILE A 5 39.03 -22.96 -34.63
N ALA A 6 38.44 -22.81 -35.81
CA ALA A 6 37.24 -21.98 -36.01
C ALA A 6 35.99 -22.57 -35.32
N PHE A 7 35.90 -23.90 -35.22
CA PHE A 7 34.74 -24.57 -34.60
C PHE A 7 34.78 -24.49 -33.06
N LEU A 8 35.99 -24.45 -32.48
CA LEU A 8 36.18 -24.30 -31.02
C LEU A 8 35.94 -22.86 -30.53
N PHE A 9 36.17 -21.86 -31.38
CA PHE A 9 35.85 -20.47 -31.07
C PHE A 9 34.35 -20.15 -31.17
N LEU A 10 33.64 -20.83 -32.08
CA LEU A 10 32.19 -20.63 -32.25
C LEU A 10 31.37 -21.25 -31.11
N SER A 11 31.84 -22.34 -30.51
CA SER A 11 31.18 -22.98 -29.37
C SER A 11 31.36 -22.22 -28.04
N LEU A 12 32.44 -21.43 -27.88
CA LEU A 12 32.63 -20.57 -26.71
C LEU A 12 31.73 -19.33 -26.70
N LEU A 13 31.26 -18.87 -27.87
CA LEU A 13 30.38 -17.72 -28.00
C LEU A 13 28.90 -18.01 -27.68
N LEU A 14 28.51 -19.29 -27.59
CA LEU A 14 27.11 -19.69 -27.36
C LEU A 14 26.74 -19.91 -25.90
N ILE A 15 27.70 -19.83 -24.97
CA ILE A 15 27.46 -20.02 -23.52
C ILE A 15 27.41 -18.72 -22.73
N SER A 16 27.65 -17.55 -23.36
CA SER A 16 27.66 -16.25 -22.67
C SER A 16 26.30 -15.55 -22.63
N SER A 17 25.24 -16.13 -23.18
CA SER A 17 23.89 -15.51 -23.19
C SER A 17 22.95 -16.10 -22.15
N CYS A 18 23.46 -16.62 -21.03
CA CYS A 18 22.65 -16.79 -19.83
C CYS A 18 22.41 -15.40 -19.23
N VAL A 19 21.49 -14.65 -19.84
CA VAL A 19 20.83 -13.54 -19.15
C VAL A 19 20.02 -14.23 -18.05
N ILE A 20 20.62 -14.32 -16.86
CA ILE A 20 19.85 -14.56 -15.64
C ILE A 20 18.90 -13.37 -15.57
N GLY A 21 17.66 -13.60 -16.01
CA GLY A 21 16.57 -12.65 -15.85
C GLY A 21 16.57 -12.26 -14.39
N SER A 22 16.77 -10.96 -14.13
CA SER A 22 16.87 -10.42 -12.78
C SER A 22 15.73 -10.99 -11.96
N ILE A 23 16.05 -11.80 -10.96
CA ILE A 23 15.09 -12.21 -9.93
C ILE A 23 14.64 -10.93 -9.25
N VAL A 24 13.47 -10.41 -9.63
CA VAL A 24 12.81 -9.34 -8.91
C VAL A 24 12.39 -9.96 -7.59
N GLN A 25 13.23 -9.77 -6.56
CA GLN A 25 12.84 -10.11 -5.20
C GLN A 25 11.61 -9.25 -4.87
N GLY A 26 10.44 -9.89 -4.83
CA GLY A 26 9.21 -9.20 -4.45
C GLY A 26 9.36 -8.66 -3.03
N PHE A 27 9.30 -7.34 -2.87
CA PHE A 27 9.20 -6.71 -1.55
C PHE A 27 7.72 -6.77 -1.16
N SER A 28 7.36 -7.71 -0.28
CA SER A 28 6.00 -7.80 0.26
C SER A 28 5.93 -7.10 1.60
N LEU A 29 4.83 -6.38 1.87
CA LEU A 29 4.51 -5.87 3.20
C LEU A 29 3.30 -6.63 3.72
N ASP A 30 3.30 -6.93 5.01
CA ASP A 30 2.14 -7.50 5.68
C ASP A 30 0.96 -6.51 5.63
N PRO A 31 -0.25 -6.97 5.24
CA PRO A 31 -1.41 -6.11 5.20
C PRO A 31 -1.92 -5.80 6.61
N PRO A 32 -2.53 -4.62 6.82
CA PRO A 32 -3.25 -4.31 8.05
C PRO A 32 -4.40 -5.29 8.30
N LEU A 33 -4.62 -5.61 9.58
CA LEU A 33 -5.58 -6.60 10.03
C LEU A 33 -6.71 -5.95 10.85
N GLY A 34 -7.94 -6.42 10.64
CA GLY A 34 -9.08 -6.09 11.49
C GLY A 34 -9.42 -4.60 11.49
N LEU A 35 -9.43 -3.94 10.32
CA LEU A 35 -9.80 -2.54 10.21
C LEU A 35 -11.25 -2.35 10.64
N VAL A 36 -11.47 -1.43 11.59
CA VAL A 36 -12.79 -0.96 12.00
C VAL A 36 -12.86 0.56 11.83
N GLY A 37 -14.06 1.04 11.50
CA GLY A 37 -14.35 2.46 11.38
C GLY A 37 -15.59 2.81 12.19
N TYR A 38 -15.60 4.00 12.79
CA TYR A 38 -16.71 4.50 13.58
C TYR A 38 -16.78 6.02 13.48
N GLN A 39 -17.97 6.57 13.66
CA GLN A 39 -18.16 8.00 13.74
C GLN A 39 -17.60 8.52 15.07
N LEU A 40 -16.69 9.51 15.02
CA LEU A 40 -16.18 10.21 16.19
C LEU A 40 -17.01 11.46 16.50
N SER A 41 -17.40 12.17 15.45
CA SER A 41 -18.29 13.34 15.49
C SER A 41 -19.07 13.45 14.17
N SER A 42 -19.96 14.42 14.04
CA SER A 42 -20.68 14.69 12.79
C SER A 42 -19.77 15.08 11.60
N ASN A 43 -18.48 15.35 11.85
CA ASN A 43 -17.50 15.75 10.84
C ASN A 43 -16.16 15.01 10.94
N SER A 44 -16.06 13.92 11.72
CA SER A 44 -14.86 13.09 11.77
C SER A 44 -15.15 11.61 11.93
N ILE A 45 -14.28 10.81 11.31
CA ILE A 45 -14.33 9.35 11.35
C ILE A 45 -13.09 8.85 12.08
N GLY A 46 -13.29 8.02 13.09
CA GLY A 46 -12.22 7.25 13.72
C GLY A 46 -12.04 5.92 12.99
N ILE A 47 -10.78 5.54 12.78
CA ILE A 47 -10.43 4.20 12.31
C ILE A 47 -9.39 3.58 13.22
N GLU A 48 -9.47 2.26 13.37
CA GLU A 48 -8.53 1.46 14.15
C GLU A 48 -8.22 0.16 13.44
N TRP A 49 -6.97 -0.31 13.54
CA TRP A 49 -6.53 -1.59 12.98
C TRP A 49 -5.35 -2.14 13.77
N TYR A 50 -5.03 -3.40 13.52
CA TYR A 50 -3.79 -4.03 13.97
C TYR A 50 -2.83 -4.16 12.80
N GLY A 51 -1.53 -4.07 13.07
CA GLY A 51 -0.54 -4.42 12.05
C GLY A 51 0.74 -4.99 12.61
N ASN A 52 1.41 -5.74 11.72
CA ASN A 52 2.70 -6.35 11.91
C ASN A 52 3.66 -5.62 10.97
N ASN A 53 4.63 -4.90 11.53
CA ASN A 53 5.50 -4.02 10.75
C ASN A 53 6.96 -4.37 11.02
N GLY A 54 7.29 -5.66 10.92
CA GLY A 54 8.63 -6.17 11.22
C GLY A 54 9.63 -5.97 10.09
N GLU A 55 9.15 -5.59 8.91
CA GLU A 55 9.95 -5.43 7.70
C GLU A 55 10.84 -4.19 7.80
N SER A 56 12.13 -4.36 7.53
CA SER A 56 13.14 -3.30 7.65
C SER A 56 12.89 -2.09 6.73
N TYR A 57 12.05 -2.26 5.71
CA TYR A 57 11.68 -1.21 4.76
C TYR A 57 10.29 -0.62 5.02
N PHE A 58 9.58 -1.04 6.06
CA PHE A 58 8.29 -0.45 6.44
C PHE A 58 8.45 1.04 6.80
N SER A 59 7.50 1.88 6.37
CA SER A 59 7.52 3.33 6.64
C SER A 59 6.27 3.83 7.36
N GLY A 60 5.15 3.13 7.22
CA GLY A 60 3.88 3.50 7.87
C GLY A 60 2.68 2.96 7.10
N TYR A 61 1.53 3.58 7.33
CA TYR A 61 0.27 3.18 6.71
C TYR A 61 -0.34 4.29 5.85
N VAL A 62 -1.03 3.87 4.79
CA VAL A 62 -1.76 4.76 3.89
C VAL A 62 -3.25 4.46 4.01
N VAL A 63 -4.01 5.53 4.28
CA VAL A 63 -5.46 5.47 4.43
C VAL A 63 -6.11 5.83 3.10
N PHE A 64 -6.91 4.92 2.57
CA PHE A 64 -7.71 5.12 1.38
C PHE A 64 -9.15 5.41 1.79
N ILE A 65 -9.75 6.43 1.20
CA ILE A 65 -11.13 6.83 1.50
C ILE A 65 -11.83 7.34 0.24
N THR A 66 -13.06 6.89 0.03
CA THR A 66 -13.91 7.29 -1.09
C THR A 66 -15.39 7.22 -0.70
N THR A 67 -16.25 7.87 -1.48
CA THR A 67 -17.70 7.70 -1.42
C THR A 67 -18.21 6.63 -2.39
N ASN A 68 -17.37 6.13 -3.28
CA ASN A 68 -17.68 5.06 -4.23
C ASN A 68 -16.83 3.82 -3.94
N SER A 69 -17.43 2.79 -3.34
CA SER A 69 -16.72 1.58 -2.93
C SER A 69 -15.95 0.89 -4.06
N ASN A 70 -16.43 1.01 -5.30
CA ASN A 70 -15.78 0.44 -6.48
C ASN A 70 -14.35 0.97 -6.68
N ASP A 71 -14.05 2.20 -6.25
CA ASP A 71 -12.69 2.76 -6.36
C ASP A 71 -11.68 2.01 -5.48
N LEU A 72 -12.15 1.28 -4.45
CA LEU A 72 -11.32 0.42 -3.60
C LEU A 72 -11.29 -1.04 -4.07
N TYR A 73 -12.33 -1.50 -4.78
CA TYR A 73 -12.45 -2.89 -5.25
C TYR A 73 -11.84 -3.14 -6.64
N LEU A 74 -11.96 -2.18 -7.55
CA LEU A 74 -11.40 -2.28 -8.90
C LEU A 74 -9.88 -2.14 -8.78
N ASN A 75 -9.12 -3.08 -9.35
CA ASN A 75 -7.66 -3.11 -9.32
C ASN A 75 -7.06 -3.58 -7.97
N ARG A 76 -7.50 -4.75 -7.48
CA ARG A 76 -6.70 -5.61 -6.58
C ARG A 76 -5.49 -6.23 -7.32
N ASP A 77 -4.94 -5.53 -8.30
CA ASP A 77 -3.64 -5.86 -8.90
C ASP A 77 -2.59 -5.22 -8.00
N SER A 78 -1.68 -6.03 -7.48
CA SER A 78 -0.61 -5.70 -6.54
C SER A 78 0.41 -4.65 -7.04
N THR A 79 0.17 -4.02 -8.18
CA THR A 79 1.16 -3.22 -8.90
C THR A 79 0.83 -1.74 -9.04
N ASN A 80 -0.43 -1.29 -8.88
CA ASN A 80 -0.74 0.14 -8.95
C ASN A 80 -1.84 0.60 -7.98
N HIS A 81 -1.41 0.96 -6.77
CA HIS A 81 -2.28 1.50 -5.71
C HIS A 81 -2.38 3.03 -5.73
N PHE A 82 -1.58 3.73 -6.54
CA PHE A 82 -1.57 5.20 -6.64
C PHE A 82 -2.84 5.78 -7.29
N ASP A 83 -3.59 4.97 -8.04
CA ASP A 83 -4.83 5.42 -8.69
C ASP A 83 -6.02 5.49 -7.72
N LYS A 84 -5.86 4.96 -6.50
CA LYS A 84 -6.93 4.95 -5.48
C LYS A 84 -6.88 6.25 -4.65
N PRO A 85 -8.01 6.85 -4.29
CA PRO A 85 -8.02 8.07 -3.48
C PRO A 85 -7.49 7.80 -2.07
N TYR A 86 -6.38 8.46 -1.71
CA TYR A 86 -5.69 8.28 -0.42
C TYR A 86 -5.44 9.60 0.29
N LEU A 87 -5.29 9.54 1.61
CA LEU A 87 -4.93 10.68 2.45
C LEU A 87 -3.42 10.85 2.52
N THR A 88 -2.95 12.08 2.48
CA THR A 88 -1.54 12.41 2.73
C THR A 88 -1.33 12.85 4.17
N ASN A 89 -0.09 12.82 4.64
CA ASN A 89 0.28 13.48 5.89
C ASN A 89 0.21 15.02 5.76
N SER A 90 0.52 15.72 6.84
CA SER A 90 0.51 17.20 6.91
C SER A 90 1.48 17.89 5.93
N SER A 91 2.46 17.17 5.40
CA SER A 91 3.40 17.66 4.39
C SER A 91 2.98 17.32 2.96
N GLY A 92 1.80 16.73 2.76
CA GLY A 92 1.33 16.27 1.45
C GLY A 92 1.99 14.98 0.96
N GLY A 93 2.70 14.25 1.83
CA GLY A 93 3.42 13.02 1.48
C GLY A 93 2.77 11.75 2.02
N LEU A 94 3.39 10.62 1.68
CA LEU A 94 3.11 9.30 2.26
C LEU A 94 4.22 8.89 3.25
N PRO A 95 3.92 8.05 4.26
CA PRO A 95 2.61 7.49 4.61
C PRO A 95 1.64 8.53 5.20
N THR A 96 0.33 8.22 5.21
CA THR A 96 -0.68 9.00 5.96
C THR A 96 -0.38 8.96 7.46
N VAL A 97 -0.05 7.77 7.96
CA VAL A 97 0.24 7.50 9.37
C VAL A 97 1.64 6.91 9.46
N SER A 98 2.60 7.72 9.91
CA SER A 98 3.95 7.23 10.18
C SER A 98 3.93 6.27 11.37
N ALA A 99 4.62 5.14 11.23
CA ALA A 99 4.72 4.15 12.28
C ALA A 99 6.12 3.53 12.30
N SER A 100 6.60 3.24 13.51
CA SER A 100 7.87 2.55 13.70
C SER A 100 7.74 1.06 13.41
N ILE A 101 8.86 0.48 12.99
CA ILE A 101 9.02 -0.97 12.88
C ILE A 101 8.83 -1.60 14.26
N THR A 102 8.09 -2.70 14.31
CA THR A 102 7.81 -3.44 15.54
C THR A 102 7.81 -4.94 15.25
N THR A 103 8.33 -5.72 16.20
CA THR A 103 8.32 -7.19 16.15
C THR A 103 7.04 -7.80 16.75
N VAL A 104 6.16 -6.96 17.30
CA VAL A 104 4.89 -7.38 17.90
C VAL A 104 3.71 -6.68 17.22
N THR A 105 2.61 -7.41 17.06
CA THR A 105 1.36 -6.87 16.56
C THR A 105 0.92 -5.68 17.40
N THR A 106 0.72 -4.54 16.76
CA THR A 106 0.42 -3.26 17.43
C THR A 106 -0.89 -2.70 16.90
N LYS A 107 -1.70 -2.11 17.80
CA LYS A 107 -2.93 -1.40 17.43
C LYS A 107 -2.57 0.03 17.02
N TYR A 108 -3.16 0.49 15.92
CA TYR A 108 -3.04 1.84 15.39
C TYR A 108 -4.41 2.48 15.29
N SER A 109 -4.45 3.80 15.40
CA SER A 109 -5.66 4.60 15.23
C SER A 109 -5.38 5.87 14.43
N TYR A 110 -6.40 6.35 13.74
CA TYR A 110 -6.33 7.60 12.97
C TYR A 110 -7.69 8.28 12.90
N GLU A 111 -7.69 9.61 12.96
CA GLU A 111 -8.89 10.43 12.80
C GLU A 111 -8.88 11.09 11.41
N ILE A 112 -9.93 10.82 10.63
CA ILE A 112 -10.15 11.40 9.32
C ILE A 112 -11.09 12.60 9.47
N LYS A 113 -10.63 13.77 9.04
CA LYS A 113 -11.41 15.03 9.03
C LYS A 113 -11.69 15.57 7.64
N ASN A 114 -10.88 15.16 6.67
CA ASN A 114 -10.89 15.67 5.31
C ASN A 114 -10.73 14.52 4.32
N LEU A 115 -11.25 14.74 3.12
CA LEU A 115 -11.05 13.89 1.96
C LEU A 115 -9.70 14.19 1.30
N PRO A 116 -9.23 13.33 0.38
CA PRO A 116 -7.96 13.50 -0.33
C PRO A 116 -7.81 14.83 -1.07
N ASN A 117 -8.92 15.40 -1.54
CA ASN A 117 -8.98 16.71 -2.19
C ASN A 117 -9.01 17.90 -1.20
N GLY A 118 -8.92 17.63 0.11
CA GLY A 118 -8.98 18.62 1.19
C GLY A 118 -10.38 19.00 1.65
N SER A 119 -11.45 18.58 0.96
CA SER A 119 -12.81 18.93 1.39
C SER A 119 -13.20 18.25 2.70
N ASN A 120 -14.03 18.91 3.51
CA ASN A 120 -14.54 18.34 4.75
C ASN A 120 -15.45 17.13 4.49
N LEU A 121 -15.59 16.27 5.50
CA LEU A 121 -16.61 15.23 5.50
C LEU A 121 -18.02 15.84 5.64
N VAL A 122 -19.02 15.14 5.10
CA VAL A 122 -20.41 15.63 4.97
C VAL A 122 -21.36 14.64 5.65
N VAL A 123 -22.26 15.17 6.48
CA VAL A 123 -23.34 14.39 7.10
C VAL A 123 -24.28 13.82 6.03
N GLY A 124 -24.72 12.58 6.22
CA GLY A 124 -25.56 11.84 5.29
C GLY A 124 -24.77 11.09 4.21
N VAL A 125 -23.45 11.21 4.19
CA VAL A 125 -22.58 10.50 3.23
C VAL A 125 -22.00 9.25 3.88
N THR A 126 -22.01 8.14 3.13
CA THR A 126 -21.28 6.91 3.45
C THR A 126 -19.89 6.97 2.84
N TYR A 127 -18.88 6.76 3.68
CA TYR A 127 -17.48 6.69 3.29
C TYR A 127 -16.99 5.26 3.39
N TYR A 128 -16.33 4.77 2.35
CA TYR A 128 -15.65 3.48 2.30
C TYR A 128 -14.17 3.69 2.55
N ILE A 129 -13.59 2.91 3.46
CA ILE A 129 -12.25 3.12 3.98
C ILE A 129 -11.48 1.80 3.96
N ALA A 130 -10.22 1.88 3.54
CA ALA A 130 -9.25 0.79 3.63
C ALA A 130 -7.88 1.33 4.04
N VAL A 131 -7.01 0.46 4.55
CA VAL A 131 -5.64 0.82 4.92
C VAL A 131 -4.67 -0.15 4.26
N ALA A 132 -3.50 0.33 3.84
CA ALA A 132 -2.37 -0.51 3.45
C ALA A 132 -1.10 -0.09 4.19
N SER A 133 -0.22 -1.04 4.43
CA SER A 133 1.17 -0.79 4.81
C SER A 133 1.92 -0.21 3.61
N TYR A 134 2.88 0.67 3.86
CA TYR A 134 3.64 1.37 2.84
C TYR A 134 5.13 1.43 3.16
N SER A 135 5.95 1.32 2.11
CA SER A 135 7.38 1.53 2.16
C SER A 135 7.78 2.69 1.26
N SER A 136 8.28 3.77 1.83
CA SER A 136 8.79 4.91 1.07
C SER A 136 10.05 4.54 0.29
N SER A 137 10.91 3.68 0.86
CA SER A 137 12.19 3.30 0.24
C SER A 137 12.03 2.35 -0.95
N LYS A 138 10.95 1.56 -0.96
CA LYS A 138 10.63 0.63 -2.05
C LYS A 138 9.50 1.12 -2.95
N SER A 139 8.76 2.14 -2.52
CA SER A 139 7.54 2.63 -3.20
C SER A 139 6.53 1.50 -3.43
N VAL A 140 6.37 0.61 -2.43
CA VAL A 140 5.44 -0.53 -2.48
C VAL A 140 4.39 -0.44 -1.38
N PHE A 141 3.24 -1.01 -1.65
CA PHE A 141 2.12 -1.16 -0.73
C PHE A 141 1.90 -2.64 -0.41
N SER A 142 1.39 -2.93 0.78
CA SER A 142 0.75 -4.22 1.03
C SER A 142 -0.57 -4.32 0.25
N PRO A 143 -1.18 -5.51 0.19
CA PRO A 143 -2.61 -5.60 -0.04
C PRO A 143 -3.40 -4.68 0.93
N LEU A 144 -4.57 -4.22 0.49
CA LEU A 144 -5.50 -3.50 1.36
C LEU A 144 -5.98 -4.41 2.51
N SER A 145 -6.29 -3.79 3.63
CA SER A 145 -7.11 -4.38 4.68
C SER A 145 -8.50 -4.78 4.15
N ASN A 146 -9.33 -5.32 5.04
CA ASN A 146 -10.77 -5.29 4.79
C ASN A 146 -11.25 -3.85 4.57
N ILE A 147 -12.28 -3.68 3.74
CA ILE A 147 -12.96 -2.39 3.57
C ILE A 147 -13.99 -2.26 4.68
N THR A 148 -13.99 -1.11 5.35
CA THR A 148 -15.05 -0.71 6.29
C THR A 148 -15.84 0.46 5.70
N ASN A 149 -17.03 0.71 6.22
CA ASN A 149 -17.81 1.87 5.83
C ASN A 149 -18.42 2.57 7.04
N VAL A 150 -18.50 3.89 6.95
CA VAL A 150 -19.07 4.75 8.00
C VAL A 150 -19.99 5.77 7.33
N THR A 151 -21.24 5.80 7.76
CA THR A 151 -22.21 6.84 7.37
C THR A 151 -22.22 7.91 8.44
N LEU A 152 -21.91 9.16 8.07
CA LEU A 152 -21.98 10.26 9.03
C LEU A 152 -23.43 10.67 9.30
N THR A 153 -23.79 10.75 10.57
CA THR A 153 -25.09 11.27 11.04
C THR A 153 -24.88 12.50 11.91
N ASN A 154 -25.96 13.26 12.13
CA ASN A 154 -25.96 14.34 13.11
C ASN A 154 -25.76 13.81 14.54
#